data_AF-E0UGJ5-F1
#
_entry.id   AF-E0UGJ5-F1
#
_cell.length_a   1.000
_cell.length_b   1.000
_cell.length_c   1.000
_cell.angle_alpha   90.00
_cell.angle_beta   90.00
_cell.angle_gamma   90.00
#
_symmetry.space_group_name_H-M   'P 1'
#
loop_
_entity.id
_entity.type
_entity.pdbx_description
1 polymer ?
#
loop_
_entity_poly.entity_id
_entity_poly.type
_entity_poly.pdbx_seq_one_letter_code
_entity_poly.pdbx_strand_id
1 'polypeptide(L)'
;MQYTPNVSLVAFYGSKPPPFRNLIQQLQNYLVEELEEQFQPYVLEQIHGTMIGYEGVKTDKGILSQWFWEHRNEERYINLSASIDYIRHTQLLPLNIRLGGYHPNINYGSKNIDPSLFERSFQFINNFAVLRGWPFGEQQILSNLNQLRLEFQRFNLLHKYHPKADSLDNDFYIRLGVLKVKPSDEKIKLIENRIRNCLKASCLVDILVDLENLSFVGYQDTSLPVTTTKVIPLKAATVAQIELLYA
;
A
#
# COMPACT_ATOMS: atom_id res chain seq x y z
N MET A 1 -1.85 27.63 -0.21
CA MET A 1 -2.64 26.44 0.18
C MET A 1 -2.12 25.97 1.51
N GLN A 2 -2.97 25.96 2.53
CA GLN A 2 -2.61 25.49 3.87
C GLN A 2 -2.40 23.97 3.80
N TYR A 3 -1.30 23.50 4.40
CA TYR A 3 -0.83 22.12 4.36
C TYR A 3 -1.94 21.16 4.84
N THR A 4 -2.37 20.22 4.00
CA THR A 4 -3.36 19.21 4.40
C THR A 4 -2.62 17.96 4.89
N PRO A 5 -2.74 17.57 6.16
CA PRO A 5 -2.19 16.30 6.64
C PRO A 5 -2.84 15.14 5.88
N ASN A 6 -2.05 14.14 5.50
CA ASN A 6 -2.54 12.94 4.85
C ASN A 6 -2.85 11.89 5.91
N VAL A 7 -4.01 11.24 5.80
CA VAL A 7 -4.39 10.11 6.64
C VAL A 7 -4.51 8.88 5.77
N SER A 8 -4.09 7.72 6.25
CA SER A 8 -4.26 6.44 5.55
C SER A 8 -4.48 5.29 6.51
N LEU A 9 -5.15 4.24 6.04
CA LEU A 9 -5.15 2.93 6.68
C LEU A 9 -4.05 2.08 6.02
N VAL A 10 -3.11 1.61 6.83
CA VAL A 10 -1.94 0.85 6.36
C VAL A 10 -1.78 -0.44 7.16
N ALA A 11 -1.17 -1.44 6.52
CA ALA A 11 -0.80 -2.70 7.14
C ALA A 11 0.71 -2.76 7.41
N PHE A 12 1.09 -3.35 8.54
CA PHE A 12 2.48 -3.61 8.96
C PHE A 12 3.36 -2.37 9.20
N TYR A 13 2.76 -1.22 9.55
CA TYR A 13 3.53 -0.09 10.07
C TYR A 13 4.05 -0.42 11.46
N GLY A 14 5.36 -0.32 11.66
CA GLY A 14 6.05 -0.82 12.86
C GLY A 14 6.54 -2.27 12.70
N SER A 15 6.18 -3.14 13.65
CA SER A 15 6.64 -4.53 13.70
C SER A 15 6.09 -5.36 12.53
N LYS A 16 6.87 -6.37 12.13
CA LYS A 16 6.58 -7.22 10.96
C LYS A 16 6.81 -8.68 11.31
N PRO A 17 6.02 -9.60 10.73
CA PRO A 17 6.29 -11.03 10.87
C PRO A 17 7.68 -11.36 10.27
N PRO A 18 8.43 -12.33 10.85
CA PRO A 18 9.80 -12.62 10.42
C PRO A 18 9.97 -12.86 8.91
N PRO A 19 9.09 -13.61 8.22
CA PRO A 19 9.23 -13.81 6.77
C PRO A 19 9.19 -12.50 5.98
N PHE A 20 8.30 -11.57 6.34
CA PHE A 20 8.18 -10.29 5.65
C PHE A 20 9.38 -9.39 5.92
N ARG A 21 9.83 -9.32 7.18
CA ARG A 21 11.04 -8.59 7.56
C ARG A 21 12.25 -9.08 6.78
N ASN A 22 12.44 -10.40 6.74
CA ASN A 22 13.60 -11.00 6.08
C ASN A 22 13.60 -10.71 4.58
N LEU A 23 12.44 -10.78 3.92
CA LEU A 23 12.31 -10.41 2.52
C LEU A 23 12.67 -8.94 2.28
N ILE A 24 12.13 -8.01 3.07
CA ILE A 24 12.45 -6.59 2.96
C ILE A 24 13.95 -6.36 3.10
N GLN A 25 14.57 -6.91 4.14
CA GLN A 25 16.00 -6.74 4.41
C GLN A 25 16.86 -7.32 3.28
N GLN A 26 16.52 -8.51 2.78
CA GLN A 26 17.21 -9.11 1.64
C GLN A 26 17.16 -8.21 0.40
N LEU A 27 15.98 -7.68 0.06
CA LEU A 27 15.82 -6.80 -1.09
C LEU A 27 16.54 -5.46 -0.88
N GLN A 28 16.48 -4.87 0.31
CA GLN A 28 17.18 -3.62 0.61
C GLN A 28 18.69 -3.80 0.58
N ASN A 29 19.23 -4.88 1.14
CA ASN A 29 20.67 -5.17 1.08
C ASN A 29 21.14 -5.29 -0.36
N TYR A 30 20.42 -6.04 -1.18
CA TYR A 30 20.71 -6.16 -2.60
C TYR A 30 20.67 -4.80 -3.33
N LEU A 31 19.67 -3.97 -3.05
CA LEU A 31 19.55 -2.64 -3.63
C LEU A 31 20.69 -1.71 -3.18
N VAL A 32 21.09 -1.75 -1.92
CA VAL A 32 22.22 -0.98 -1.38
C VAL A 32 23.54 -1.42 -2.01
N GLU A 33 23.76 -2.73 -2.18
CA GLU A 33 24.96 -3.26 -2.84
C GLU A 33 25.04 -2.84 -4.32
N GLU A 34 23.90 -2.80 -5.03
CA GLU A 34 23.88 -2.53 -6.48
C GLU A 34 23.85 -1.04 -6.85
N LEU A 35 23.37 -0.20 -5.93
CA LEU A 35 23.12 1.23 -6.15
C LEU A 35 23.93 2.14 -5.23
N GLU A 36 24.53 1.60 -4.17
CA GLU A 36 25.36 2.32 -3.21
C GLU A 36 24.62 3.59 -2.70
N GLU A 37 25.26 4.75 -2.77
CA GLU A 37 24.73 6.04 -2.33
C GLU A 37 23.53 6.53 -3.16
N GLN A 38 23.25 5.92 -4.31
CA GLN A 38 22.10 6.30 -5.14
C GLN A 38 20.77 5.83 -4.55
N PHE A 39 20.78 4.87 -3.62
CA PHE A 39 19.58 4.34 -2.98
C PHE A 39 19.58 4.61 -1.48
N GLN A 40 18.52 5.25 -0.99
CA GLN A 40 18.25 5.36 0.43
C GLN A 40 17.18 4.33 0.81
N PRO A 41 17.56 3.25 1.53
CA PRO A 41 16.58 2.32 2.08
C PRO A 41 15.72 3.04 3.11
N TYR A 42 14.44 2.68 3.11
CA TYR A 42 13.54 3.08 4.18
C TYR A 42 13.85 2.32 5.46
N VAL A 43 13.67 2.97 6.61
CA VAL A 43 13.75 2.29 7.91
C VAL A 43 12.75 1.13 7.92
N LEU A 44 13.09 0.01 8.53
CA LEU A 44 12.28 -1.19 8.42
C LEU A 44 10.85 -0.96 8.94
N GLU A 45 10.71 -0.25 10.05
CA GLU A 45 9.46 0.04 10.73
C GLU A 45 8.51 0.89 9.88
N GLN A 46 9.02 1.82 9.06
CA GLN A 46 8.18 2.66 8.20
C GLN A 46 7.66 1.95 6.95
N ILE A 47 8.23 0.81 6.56
CA ILE A 47 7.77 0.06 5.38
C ILE A 47 6.41 -0.56 5.68
N HIS A 48 5.43 -0.33 4.82
CA HIS A 48 4.05 -0.75 5.02
C HIS A 48 3.35 -1.00 3.68
N GLY A 49 2.21 -1.68 3.72
CA GLY A 49 1.29 -1.76 2.58
C GLY A 49 0.09 -0.84 2.77
N THR A 50 -0.25 -0.04 1.77
CA THR A 50 -1.42 0.85 1.85
C THR A 50 -2.71 0.07 1.55
N MET A 51 -3.64 0.04 2.51
CA MET A 51 -4.97 -0.54 2.31
C MET A 51 -5.86 0.44 1.55
N ILE A 52 -6.00 1.64 2.10
CA ILE A 52 -6.78 2.73 1.50
C ILE A 52 -6.32 4.06 2.11
N GLY A 53 -6.27 5.08 1.28
CA GLY A 53 -6.08 6.45 1.71
C GLY A 53 -7.34 7.05 2.32
N TYR A 54 -7.17 7.75 3.43
CA TYR A 54 -8.18 8.57 4.10
C TYR A 54 -7.87 10.04 3.80
N GLU A 55 -7.44 10.36 2.58
CA GLU A 55 -7.05 11.73 2.26
C GLU A 55 -8.28 12.64 2.18
N GLY A 56 -8.20 13.76 2.89
CA GLY A 56 -9.28 14.72 2.97
C GLY A 56 -8.91 15.97 3.76
N VAL A 57 -9.73 16.99 3.62
CA VAL A 57 -9.53 18.30 4.27
C VAL A 57 -10.58 18.48 5.35
N LYS A 58 -10.16 18.78 6.59
CA LYS A 58 -11.08 19.09 7.68
C LYS A 58 -11.75 20.46 7.45
N THR A 59 -13.06 20.50 7.57
CA THR A 59 -13.91 21.70 7.43
C THR A 59 -14.94 21.74 8.56
N ASP A 60 -15.71 22.83 8.67
CA ASP A 60 -16.80 22.97 9.65
C ASP A 60 -17.92 21.93 9.47
N LYS A 61 -18.08 21.39 8.25
CA LYS A 61 -19.08 20.36 7.92
C LYS A 61 -18.58 18.93 8.14
N GLY A 62 -17.28 18.74 8.40
CA GLY A 62 -16.62 17.44 8.46
C GLY A 62 -15.38 17.36 7.57
N ILE A 63 -14.91 16.14 7.31
CA ILE A 63 -13.72 15.90 6.48
C ILE A 63 -14.14 15.68 5.02
N LEU A 64 -13.85 16.66 4.16
CA LEU A 64 -14.11 16.58 2.72
C LEU A 64 -13.16 15.55 2.09
N SER A 65 -13.72 14.55 1.41
CA SER A 65 -12.96 13.51 0.71
C SER A 65 -12.20 14.11 -0.48
N GLN A 66 -10.87 14.00 -0.47
CA GLN A 66 -10.02 14.58 -1.51
C GLN A 66 -10.33 13.99 -2.88
N TRP A 67 -10.42 12.66 -2.98
CA TRP A 67 -10.51 12.02 -4.29
C TRP A 67 -11.91 12.07 -4.91
N PHE A 68 -12.98 12.11 -4.10
CA PHE A 68 -14.31 12.40 -4.65
C PHE A 68 -14.36 13.81 -5.25
N TRP A 69 -13.74 14.78 -4.57
CA TRP A 69 -13.64 16.14 -5.08
C TRP A 69 -12.78 16.22 -6.35
N GLU A 70 -11.54 15.72 -6.30
CA GLU A 70 -10.58 15.86 -7.41
C GLU A 70 -10.94 15.02 -8.64
N HIS A 71 -11.40 13.77 -8.45
CA HIS A 71 -11.66 12.87 -9.59
C HIS A 71 -13.08 12.96 -10.14
N ARG A 72 -14.05 13.32 -9.30
CA ARG A 72 -15.47 13.27 -9.66
C ARG A 72 -16.18 14.61 -9.54
N ASN A 73 -15.52 15.64 -9.00
CA ASN A 73 -16.11 16.95 -8.74
C ASN A 73 -17.36 16.84 -7.83
N GLU A 74 -17.28 15.96 -6.83
CA GLU A 74 -18.37 15.69 -5.89
C GLU A 74 -17.97 16.10 -4.45
N GLU A 75 -18.74 16.99 -3.83
CA GLU A 75 -18.57 17.36 -2.41
C GLU A 75 -19.12 16.24 -1.52
N ARG A 76 -18.22 15.39 -1.00
CA ARG A 76 -18.59 14.28 -0.10
C ARG A 76 -17.76 14.29 1.18
N TYR A 77 -18.41 14.07 2.31
CA TYR A 77 -17.78 14.05 3.63
C TYR A 77 -17.57 12.62 4.12
N ILE A 78 -16.33 12.29 4.52
CA ILE A 78 -15.95 10.95 4.99
C ILE A 78 -16.78 10.56 6.22
N ASN A 79 -17.46 9.41 6.16
CA ASN A 79 -18.14 8.84 7.32
C ASN A 79 -17.16 7.96 8.11
N LEU A 80 -16.39 8.59 9.01
CA LEU A 80 -15.37 7.89 9.79
C LEU A 80 -15.96 6.74 10.61
N SER A 81 -17.04 6.98 11.37
CA SER A 81 -17.64 5.97 12.25
C SER A 81 -18.00 4.70 11.47
N ALA A 82 -18.79 4.84 10.39
CA ALA A 82 -19.21 3.70 9.60
C ALA A 82 -18.03 2.99 8.91
N SER A 83 -17.01 3.74 8.48
CA SER A 83 -15.81 3.14 7.86
C SER A 83 -14.97 2.32 8.84
N ILE A 84 -14.82 2.79 10.09
CA ILE A 84 -14.10 2.09 11.16
C ILE A 84 -14.86 0.83 11.56
N ASP A 85 -16.19 0.95 11.72
CA ASP A 85 -17.04 -0.20 12.04
C ASP A 85 -17.01 -1.24 10.91
N TYR A 86 -17.06 -0.80 9.65
CA TYR A 86 -16.97 -1.68 8.50
C TYR A 86 -15.67 -2.48 8.47
N ILE A 87 -14.51 -1.82 8.56
CA ILE A 87 -13.22 -2.53 8.46
C ILE A 87 -12.99 -3.51 9.60
N ARG A 88 -13.58 -3.28 10.78
CA ARG A 88 -13.51 -4.19 11.93
C ARG A 88 -14.36 -5.45 11.79
N HIS A 89 -15.41 -5.42 10.97
CA HIS A 89 -16.39 -6.49 10.88
C HIS A 89 -16.53 -7.10 9.48
N THR A 90 -15.83 -6.56 8.48
CA THR A 90 -15.90 -7.07 7.10
C THR A 90 -15.34 -8.48 7.00
N GLN A 91 -16.03 -9.33 6.23
CA GLN A 91 -15.58 -10.69 5.89
C GLN A 91 -14.49 -10.70 4.81
N LEU A 92 -14.13 -9.53 4.25
CA LEU A 92 -13.01 -9.41 3.31
C LEU A 92 -11.65 -9.53 4.01
N LEU A 93 -11.61 -9.42 5.34
CA LEU A 93 -10.44 -9.70 6.16
C LEU A 93 -10.59 -11.06 6.87
N PRO A 94 -9.48 -11.78 7.12
CA PRO A 94 -8.11 -11.39 6.79
C PRO A 94 -7.78 -11.58 5.30
N LEU A 95 -6.80 -10.82 4.80
CA LEU A 95 -6.27 -10.98 3.43
C LEU A 95 -4.95 -11.74 3.49
N ASN A 96 -4.87 -12.86 2.78
CA ASN A 96 -3.58 -13.50 2.52
C ASN A 96 -2.92 -12.84 1.31
N ILE A 97 -1.88 -12.04 1.53
CA ILE A 97 -1.15 -11.34 0.48
C ILE A 97 0.09 -12.14 0.09
N ARG A 98 0.21 -12.50 -1.18
CA ARG A 98 1.41 -13.14 -1.73
C ARG A 98 2.36 -12.12 -2.34
N LEU A 99 3.60 -12.13 -1.86
CA LEU A 99 4.74 -11.39 -2.39
C LEU A 99 5.65 -12.38 -3.14
N GLY A 100 5.85 -12.17 -4.44
CA GLY A 100 6.67 -13.06 -5.28
C GLY A 100 6.01 -14.38 -5.69
N GLY A 101 6.80 -15.28 -6.25
CA GLY A 101 6.39 -16.58 -6.81
C GLY A 101 5.54 -16.53 -8.07
N TYR A 102 5.48 -15.37 -8.74
CA TYR A 102 4.75 -15.21 -9.99
C TYR A 102 5.62 -15.61 -11.17
N HIS A 103 5.15 -16.57 -11.97
CA HIS A 103 5.81 -16.97 -13.21
C HIS A 103 5.20 -16.22 -14.39
N PRO A 104 6.02 -15.71 -15.34
CA PRO A 104 5.52 -14.94 -16.49
C PRO A 104 4.62 -15.75 -17.43
N ASN A 105 4.69 -17.09 -17.38
CA ASN A 105 3.95 -18.00 -18.25
C ASN A 105 2.75 -18.68 -17.55
N ILE A 106 2.42 -18.29 -16.31
CA ILE A 106 1.29 -18.85 -15.57
C ILE A 106 0.20 -17.77 -15.46
N ASN A 107 -1.03 -18.15 -15.80
CA ASN A 107 -2.20 -17.32 -15.57
C ASN A 107 -2.75 -17.60 -14.16
N TYR A 108 -2.69 -16.60 -13.28
CA TYR A 108 -3.19 -16.71 -11.90
C TYR A 108 -4.64 -16.23 -11.75
N GLY A 109 -5.46 -16.37 -12.80
CA GLY A 109 -6.91 -16.11 -12.73
C GLY A 109 -7.31 -14.64 -12.65
N SER A 110 -6.38 -13.70 -12.84
CA SER A 110 -6.75 -12.29 -12.96
C SER A 110 -7.56 -12.10 -14.25
N LYS A 111 -8.81 -11.61 -14.12
CA LYS A 111 -9.72 -11.35 -15.28
C LYS A 111 -9.10 -10.43 -16.34
N ASN A 112 -8.09 -9.66 -15.94
CA ASN A 112 -7.10 -9.12 -16.86
C ASN A 112 -5.91 -10.07 -16.83
N ILE A 113 -5.73 -10.90 -17.86
CA ILE A 113 -4.49 -11.67 -18.06
C ILE A 113 -3.41 -10.62 -18.13
N ASP A 114 -2.73 -10.41 -17.02
CA ASP A 114 -1.71 -9.40 -16.94
C ASP A 114 -0.39 -10.18 -16.90
N PRO A 115 0.30 -10.33 -18.05
CA PRO A 115 1.69 -10.83 -18.08
C PRO A 115 2.60 -10.03 -17.13
N SER A 116 2.08 -8.92 -16.60
CA SER A 116 2.71 -8.07 -15.63
C SER A 116 2.84 -8.61 -14.20
N LEU A 117 2.23 -9.69 -13.72
CA LEU A 117 2.38 -9.99 -12.27
C LEU A 117 3.85 -10.19 -11.88
N PHE A 118 4.59 -10.92 -12.71
CA PHE A 118 6.05 -11.01 -12.61
C PHE A 118 6.73 -9.65 -12.79
N GLU A 119 6.34 -8.88 -13.81
CA GLU A 119 6.95 -7.55 -14.09
C GLU A 119 6.62 -6.49 -13.02
N ARG A 120 5.48 -6.59 -12.35
CA ARG A 120 4.95 -5.65 -11.36
C ARG A 120 5.30 -6.05 -9.95
N SER A 121 5.71 -7.30 -9.71
CA SER A 121 6.08 -7.76 -8.37
C SER A 121 7.21 -6.90 -7.80
N PHE A 122 8.08 -6.37 -8.67
CA PHE A 122 9.02 -5.31 -8.31
C PHE A 122 9.26 -4.32 -9.45
N GLN A 123 9.22 -3.02 -9.15
CA GLN A 123 9.50 -1.95 -10.10
C GLN A 123 10.12 -0.73 -9.41
N PHE A 124 10.93 0.03 -10.15
CA PHE A 124 11.17 1.43 -9.83
C PHE A 124 10.04 2.28 -10.44
N ILE A 125 9.25 2.91 -9.58
CA ILE A 125 8.15 3.78 -10.00
C ILE A 125 8.49 5.19 -9.57
N ASN A 126 8.68 6.07 -10.54
CA ASN A 126 9.34 7.36 -10.36
C ASN A 126 10.73 7.13 -9.74
N ASN A 127 10.91 7.53 -8.48
CA ASN A 127 12.15 7.34 -7.72
C ASN A 127 12.00 6.29 -6.61
N PHE A 128 10.91 5.55 -6.52
CA PHE A 128 10.71 4.59 -5.43
C PHE A 128 11.03 3.17 -5.88
N ALA A 129 11.74 2.42 -5.05
CA ALA A 129 11.83 0.96 -5.17
C ALA A 129 10.55 0.35 -4.58
N VAL A 130 9.77 -0.35 -5.40
CA VAL A 130 8.41 -0.79 -5.04
C VAL A 130 8.31 -2.30 -5.16
N LEU A 131 7.91 -2.93 -4.07
CA LEU A 131 7.47 -4.32 -4.01
C LEU A 131 5.94 -4.33 -4.08
N ARG A 132 5.37 -5.25 -4.86
CA ARG A 132 3.92 -5.46 -4.90
C ARG A 132 3.57 -6.90 -4.56
N GLY A 133 2.45 -7.02 -3.85
CA GLY A 133 1.76 -8.28 -3.63
C GLY A 133 0.29 -8.16 -3.98
N TRP A 134 -0.39 -9.30 -3.93
CA TRP A 134 -1.81 -9.40 -4.23
C TRP A 134 -2.49 -10.39 -3.29
N PRO A 135 -3.78 -10.21 -2.96
CA PRO A 135 -4.58 -11.23 -2.31
C PRO A 135 -4.55 -12.54 -3.11
N PHE A 136 -4.25 -13.65 -2.43
CA PHE A 136 -4.00 -14.94 -3.08
C PHE A 136 -4.64 -16.10 -2.30
N GLY A 137 -5.29 -17.01 -3.02
CA GLY A 137 -5.93 -18.21 -2.46
C GLY A 137 -6.29 -19.19 -3.58
N GLU A 138 -6.38 -20.48 -3.27
CA GLU A 138 -6.72 -21.53 -4.26
C GLU A 138 -5.90 -21.46 -5.57
N GLN A 139 -4.62 -21.10 -5.46
CA GLN A 139 -3.69 -20.91 -6.59
C GLN A 139 -4.05 -19.78 -7.57
N GLN A 140 -4.87 -18.81 -7.14
CA GLN A 140 -5.29 -17.67 -7.96
C GLN A 140 -5.26 -16.35 -7.18
N ILE A 141 -5.23 -15.25 -7.93
CA ILE A 141 -5.37 -13.89 -7.41
C ILE A 141 -6.83 -13.65 -7.08
N LEU A 142 -7.09 -13.23 -5.85
CA LEU A 142 -8.41 -12.86 -5.38
C LEU A 142 -8.60 -11.34 -5.51
N SER A 143 -9.83 -10.87 -5.75
CA SER A 143 -10.14 -9.44 -5.93
C SER A 143 -10.44 -8.70 -4.61
N ASN A 144 -10.19 -9.32 -3.46
CA ASN A 144 -10.69 -8.87 -2.17
C ASN A 144 -10.19 -7.47 -1.78
N LEU A 145 -8.95 -7.10 -2.11
CA LEU A 145 -8.43 -5.76 -1.81
C LEU A 145 -9.10 -4.69 -2.69
N ASN A 146 -9.28 -4.98 -3.98
CA ASN A 146 -10.06 -4.11 -4.85
C ASN A 146 -11.51 -3.97 -4.35
N GLN A 147 -12.16 -5.08 -3.99
CA GLN A 147 -13.52 -5.08 -3.45
C GLN A 147 -13.60 -4.27 -2.15
N LEU A 148 -12.61 -4.43 -1.26
CA LEU A 148 -12.52 -3.65 -0.03
C LEU A 148 -12.48 -2.14 -0.33
N ARG A 149 -11.61 -1.72 -1.26
CA ARG A 149 -11.47 -0.31 -1.69
C ARG A 149 -12.74 0.23 -2.36
N LEU A 150 -13.46 -0.59 -3.13
CA LEU A 150 -14.75 -0.22 -3.71
C LEU A 150 -15.83 -0.04 -2.64
N GLU A 151 -15.91 -0.95 -1.67
CA GLU A 151 -16.88 -0.89 -0.57
C GLU A 151 -16.70 0.37 0.30
N PHE A 152 -15.47 0.83 0.49
CA PHE A 152 -15.18 2.09 1.19
C PHE A 152 -15.83 3.33 0.54
N GLN A 153 -16.17 3.29 -0.75
CA GLN A 153 -16.88 4.40 -1.42
C GLN A 153 -18.26 4.67 -0.78
N ARG A 154 -18.90 3.68 -0.15
CA ARG A 154 -20.16 3.86 0.59
C ARG A 154 -20.02 4.78 1.81
N PHE A 155 -18.79 4.94 2.30
CA PHE A 155 -18.45 5.83 3.41
C PHE A 155 -17.76 7.11 2.93
N ASN A 156 -17.93 7.44 1.65
CA ASN A 156 -17.34 8.60 0.99
C ASN A 156 -15.79 8.59 1.01
N LEU A 157 -15.20 7.40 0.99
CA LEU A 157 -13.76 7.19 0.81
C LEU A 157 -13.50 6.62 -0.58
N LEU A 158 -12.93 7.44 -1.46
CA LEU A 158 -12.54 7.01 -2.79
C LEU A 158 -11.04 6.77 -2.85
N HIS A 159 -10.59 5.63 -3.36
CA HIS A 159 -9.17 5.40 -3.56
C HIS A 159 -8.64 6.24 -4.72
N LYS A 160 -7.41 6.78 -4.60
CA LYS A 160 -6.79 7.63 -5.63
C LYS A 160 -6.67 6.97 -7.02
N TYR A 161 -6.61 5.64 -7.06
CA TYR A 161 -6.57 4.85 -8.31
C TYR A 161 -7.95 4.40 -8.78
N HIS A 162 -9.04 4.94 -8.20
CA HIS A 162 -10.43 4.70 -8.62
C HIS A 162 -11.11 5.94 -9.21
N PRO A 163 -10.52 6.64 -10.20
CA PRO A 163 -11.11 7.85 -10.76
C PRO A 163 -12.49 7.61 -11.39
N LYS A 164 -12.74 6.39 -11.90
CA LYS A 164 -14.00 5.98 -12.54
C LYS A 164 -14.62 4.77 -11.82
N ALA A 165 -15.89 4.49 -12.09
CA ALA A 165 -16.63 3.40 -11.45
C ALA A 165 -16.10 1.99 -11.79
N ASP A 166 -15.50 1.83 -12.97
CA ASP A 166 -14.92 0.58 -13.49
C ASP A 166 -13.42 0.44 -13.17
N SER A 167 -12.85 1.38 -12.43
CA SER A 167 -11.44 1.34 -12.06
C SER A 167 -11.14 0.17 -11.12
N LEU A 168 -10.03 -0.52 -11.39
CA LEU A 168 -9.58 -1.67 -10.63
C LEU A 168 -8.23 -1.36 -10.00
N ASP A 169 -8.10 -1.67 -8.71
CA ASP A 169 -6.82 -1.58 -8.01
C ASP A 169 -6.77 -2.62 -6.89
N ASN A 170 -6.06 -3.71 -7.19
CA ASN A 170 -5.87 -4.84 -6.28
C ASN A 170 -4.43 -4.91 -5.75
N ASP A 171 -3.62 -3.87 -5.99
CA ASP A 171 -2.20 -3.88 -5.64
C ASP A 171 -2.00 -3.59 -4.15
N PHE A 172 -1.31 -4.51 -3.48
CA PHE A 172 -0.74 -4.27 -2.17
C PHE A 172 0.66 -3.67 -2.35
N TYR A 173 0.70 -2.34 -2.38
CA TYR A 173 1.86 -1.54 -2.76
C TYR A 173 2.77 -1.25 -1.56
N ILE A 174 4.05 -1.61 -1.64
CA ILE A 174 5.04 -1.45 -0.57
C ILE A 174 6.26 -0.69 -1.11
N ARG A 175 6.66 0.40 -0.44
CA ARG A 175 7.89 1.14 -0.77
C ARG A 175 9.05 0.63 0.08
N LEU A 176 10.14 0.21 -0.56
CA LEU A 176 11.35 -0.26 0.12
C LEU A 176 12.38 0.86 0.35
N GLY A 177 12.29 1.94 -0.41
CA GLY A 177 13.24 3.04 -0.35
C GLY A 177 13.08 3.98 -1.53
N VAL A 178 14.00 4.93 -1.63
CA VAL A 178 13.98 5.99 -2.65
C VAL A 178 15.35 6.14 -3.30
N LEU A 179 15.35 6.32 -4.61
CA LEU A 179 16.51 6.72 -5.39
C LEU A 179 16.78 8.21 -5.16
N LYS A 180 18.00 8.53 -4.74
CA LYS A 180 18.51 9.91 -4.62
C LYS A 180 18.92 10.48 -5.96
N VAL A 181 19.48 9.61 -6.80
CA VAL A 181 19.88 9.91 -8.17
C VAL A 181 19.36 8.79 -9.03
N LYS A 182 18.76 9.11 -10.18
CA LYS A 182 18.26 8.10 -11.10
C LYS A 182 19.45 7.43 -11.80
N PRO A 183 19.63 6.10 -11.67
CA PRO A 183 20.62 5.34 -12.46
C PRO A 183 20.25 5.34 -13.95
N SER A 184 21.13 4.79 -14.80
CA SER A 184 20.79 4.56 -16.20
C SER A 184 19.60 3.60 -16.32
N ASP A 185 18.79 3.78 -17.37
CA ASP A 185 17.62 2.92 -17.60
C ASP A 185 18.03 1.44 -17.80
N GLU A 186 19.23 1.18 -18.33
CA GLU A 186 19.79 -0.16 -18.46
C GLU A 186 20.09 -0.80 -17.09
N LYS A 187 20.70 -0.04 -16.17
CA LYS A 187 20.97 -0.51 -14.81
C LYS A 187 19.66 -0.76 -14.04
N ILE A 188 18.67 0.12 -14.20
CA ILE A 188 17.32 -0.07 -13.63
C ILE A 188 16.70 -1.38 -14.12
N LYS A 189 16.65 -1.59 -15.45
CA LYS A 189 16.10 -2.83 -16.03
C LYS A 189 16.86 -4.08 -15.55
N LEU A 190 18.18 -4.00 -15.43
CA LEU A 190 19.00 -5.10 -14.93
C LEU A 190 18.65 -5.47 -13.49
N ILE A 191 18.57 -4.48 -12.59
CA ILE A 191 18.22 -4.69 -11.17
C ILE A 191 16.80 -5.23 -11.05
N GLU A 192 15.84 -4.63 -11.74
CA GLU A 192 14.45 -5.09 -11.72
C GLU A 192 14.35 -6.56 -12.14
N ASN A 193 14.97 -6.94 -13.26
CA ASN A 193 14.97 -8.32 -13.73
C ASN A 193 15.62 -9.28 -12.72
N ARG A 194 16.73 -8.90 -12.08
CA ARG A 194 17.37 -9.72 -11.06
C ARG A 194 16.48 -9.94 -9.84
N ILE A 195 15.86 -8.88 -9.33
CA ILE A 195 14.94 -8.96 -8.18
C ILE A 195 13.71 -9.80 -8.54
N ARG A 196 13.06 -9.55 -9.68
CA ARG A 196 11.90 -10.33 -10.14
C ARG A 196 12.23 -11.82 -10.26
N ASN A 197 13.43 -12.16 -10.75
CA ASN A 197 13.87 -13.55 -10.81
C ASN A 197 14.10 -14.19 -9.42
N CYS A 198 14.63 -13.45 -8.44
CA CYS A 198 14.68 -13.94 -7.04
C CYS A 198 13.27 -14.13 -6.47
N LEU A 199 12.38 -13.14 -6.64
CA LEU A 199 10.98 -13.21 -6.21
C LEU A 199 10.27 -14.43 -6.81
N LYS A 200 10.50 -14.73 -8.09
CA LYS A 200 9.96 -15.92 -8.75
C LYS A 200 10.48 -17.23 -8.14
N ALA A 201 11.79 -17.33 -7.88
CA ALA A 201 12.44 -18.61 -7.59
C ALA A 201 12.55 -18.97 -6.10
N SER A 202 12.86 -17.99 -5.25
CA SER A 202 13.39 -18.26 -3.90
C SER A 202 12.89 -17.30 -2.82
N CYS A 203 12.17 -16.24 -3.21
CA CYS A 203 11.85 -15.12 -2.34
C CYS A 203 10.31 -14.92 -2.20
N LEU A 204 9.54 -16.01 -2.31
CA LEU A 204 8.09 -16.01 -2.09
C LEU A 204 7.77 -15.89 -0.60
N VAL A 205 6.87 -14.97 -0.25
CA VAL A 205 6.35 -14.82 1.11
C VAL A 205 4.84 -14.57 1.06
N ASP A 206 4.09 -15.35 1.81
CA ASP A 206 2.68 -15.09 2.10
C ASP A 206 2.57 -14.39 3.46
N ILE A 207 1.82 -13.28 3.51
CA ILE A 207 1.59 -12.50 4.73
C ILE A 207 0.10 -12.32 4.98
N LEU A 208 -0.31 -12.44 6.24
CA LEU A 208 -1.71 -12.27 6.64
C LEU A 208 -1.95 -10.82 7.08
N VAL A 209 -2.76 -10.08 6.33
CA VAL A 209 -3.27 -8.77 6.76
C VAL A 209 -4.56 -8.98 7.53
N ASP A 210 -4.57 -8.60 8.80
CA ASP A 210 -5.69 -8.74 9.72
C ASP A 210 -5.80 -7.51 10.63
N LEU A 211 -6.76 -7.52 11.55
CA LEU A 211 -7.01 -6.39 12.44
C LEU A 211 -5.83 -6.08 13.37
N GLU A 212 -4.92 -7.03 13.64
CA GLU A 212 -3.77 -6.82 14.52
C GLU A 212 -2.71 -5.94 13.88
N ASN A 213 -2.57 -6.03 12.56
CA ASN A 213 -1.50 -5.37 11.82
C ASN A 213 -1.95 -4.14 11.04
N LEU A 214 -3.21 -3.72 11.21
CA LEU A 214 -3.75 -2.51 10.62
C LEU A 214 -3.62 -1.30 11.56
N SER A 215 -3.24 -0.16 11.01
CA SER A 215 -3.15 1.12 11.72
C SER A 215 -3.58 2.28 10.84
N PHE A 216 -4.23 3.25 11.46
CA PHE A 216 -4.35 4.59 10.88
C PHE A 216 -3.05 5.33 11.08
N VAL A 217 -2.58 6.00 10.04
CA VAL A 217 -1.38 6.82 10.06
C VAL A 217 -1.72 8.22 9.59
N GLY A 218 -1.25 9.23 10.33
CA GLY A 218 -1.32 10.64 9.95
C GLY A 218 0.09 11.16 9.69
N TYR A 219 0.32 11.72 8.50
CA TYR A 219 1.65 12.09 8.04
C TYR A 219 1.64 13.31 7.10
N GLN A 220 2.75 14.04 7.11
CA GLN A 220 3.04 15.09 6.13
C GLN A 220 4.07 14.59 5.11
N ASP A 221 5.11 13.91 5.58
CA ASP A 221 6.10 13.25 4.74
C ASP A 221 5.53 11.93 4.21
N THR A 222 5.44 11.82 2.88
CA THR A 222 4.90 10.63 2.18
C THR A 222 5.80 9.38 2.25
N SER A 223 6.98 9.48 2.88
CA SER A 223 7.79 8.32 3.28
C SER A 223 7.38 7.73 4.64
N LEU A 224 6.52 8.43 5.39
CA LEU A 224 6.00 8.07 6.71
C LEU A 224 7.13 7.71 7.70
N PRO A 225 8.07 8.63 7.97
CA PRO A 225 9.13 8.34 8.92
C PRO A 225 8.56 8.17 10.32
N VAL A 226 9.13 7.22 11.07
CA VAL A 226 8.65 6.81 12.40
C VAL A 226 8.59 7.97 13.39
N THR A 227 9.49 8.94 13.24
CA THR A 227 9.64 10.08 14.15
C THR A 227 8.55 11.15 14.01
N THR A 228 7.88 11.25 12.86
CA THR A 228 6.88 12.29 12.60
C THR A 228 5.50 11.75 12.24
N THR A 229 5.39 10.44 11.98
CA THR A 229 4.11 9.79 11.68
C THR A 229 3.35 9.49 12.96
N LYS A 230 2.12 10.02 13.07
CA LYS A 230 1.19 9.64 14.14
C LYS A 230 0.55 8.30 13.78
N VAL A 231 0.51 7.36 14.71
CA VAL A 231 0.00 6.00 14.48
C VAL A 231 -1.09 5.68 15.49
N ILE A 232 -2.22 5.16 15.01
CA ILE A 232 -3.33 4.66 15.84
C ILE A 232 -3.66 3.24 15.36
N PRO A 233 -3.38 2.19 16.15
CA PRO A 233 -3.78 0.82 15.82
C PRO A 233 -5.28 0.73 15.59
N LEU A 234 -5.72 -0.01 14.56
CA LEU A 234 -7.13 -0.09 14.16
C LEU A 234 -8.02 -0.54 15.32
N LYS A 235 -7.55 -1.48 16.15
CA LYS A 235 -8.29 -1.96 17.33
C LYS A 235 -8.57 -0.88 18.36
N ALA A 236 -7.66 0.08 18.53
CA ALA A 236 -7.79 1.15 19.50
C ALA A 236 -8.47 2.40 18.91
N ALA A 237 -8.63 2.47 17.58
CA ALA A 237 -9.06 3.66 16.89
C ALA A 237 -10.48 4.10 17.26
N THR A 238 -10.64 5.39 17.55
CA THR A 238 -11.94 6.05 17.68
C THR A 238 -12.06 7.16 16.67
N VAL A 239 -13.30 7.60 16.38
CA VAL A 239 -13.54 8.74 15.48
C VAL A 239 -12.73 9.96 15.94
N ALA A 240 -12.81 10.30 17.22
CA ALA A 240 -12.09 11.44 17.79
C ALA A 240 -10.57 11.34 17.60
N GLN A 241 -9.97 10.16 17.79
CA GLN A 241 -8.52 10.00 17.58
C GLN A 241 -8.14 10.15 16.11
N ILE A 242 -8.94 9.61 15.18
CA ILE A 242 -8.67 9.75 13.75
C ILE A 242 -8.85 11.19 13.29
N GLU A 243 -9.86 11.91 13.80
CA GLU A 243 -10.05 13.35 13.50
C GLU A 243 -8.87 14.23 13.94
N LEU A 244 -8.11 13.82 14.97
CA LEU A 244 -6.87 14.50 15.39
C LEU A 244 -5.70 14.28 14.42
N LEU A 245 -5.80 13.31 13.51
CA LEU A 245 -4.81 13.14 12.43
C LEU A 245 -4.98 14.18 11.32
N TYR A 246 -6.15 14.82 11.23
CA TYR A 246 -6.45 15.88 10.26
C TYR A 246 -6.18 17.30 10.79
N ALA A 247 -5.60 17.41 11.99
CA ALA A 247 -5.25 18.67 12.64
C ALA A 247 -3.79 19.07 12.38
#